data_AF-A0A0G4MSI8-F1
#
_entry.id   AF-A0A0G4MSI8-F1
#
_cell.length_a   1.000
_cell.length_b   1.000
_cell.length_c   1.000
_cell.angle_alpha   90.00
_cell.angle_beta   90.00
_cell.angle_gamma   90.00
#
_symmetry.space_group_name_H-M   'P 1'
#
loop_
_entity.id
_entity.type
_entity.pdbx_description
1 polymer ?
#
loop_
_entity_poly.entity_id
_entity_poly.type
_entity_poly.pdbx_seq_one_letter_code
_entity_poly.pdbx_strand_id
1 'polypeptide(L)'
;MNFKDEHLSVAERSRLQRGIQNSNSRGALVELCTSDVSYDTTLWFKLFPNLIRIAYEKCPFTVTIGRDLICNRILQMYKGITVLSEPSR
;
A
#
# COMPACT_ATOMS: atom_id res chain seq x y z
N MET A 1 -2.82 -10.11 14.18
CA MET A 1 -2.94 -10.30 12.72
C MET A 1 -4.32 -10.84 12.44
N ASN A 2 -5.24 -10.03 11.93
CA ASN A 2 -6.48 -10.56 11.36
C ASN A 2 -6.66 -9.96 9.97
N PHE A 3 -5.63 -10.16 9.13
CA PHE A 3 -5.83 -10.09 7.70
C PHE A 3 -6.52 -11.41 7.35
N LYS A 4 -7.79 -11.36 7.01
CA LYS A 4 -8.52 -12.55 6.58
C LYS A 4 -8.00 -12.94 5.21
N ASP A 5 -7.00 -13.82 5.22
CA ASP A 5 -6.40 -14.47 4.05
C ASP A 5 -7.47 -15.12 3.14
N GLU A 6 -8.67 -15.35 3.68
CA GLU A 6 -9.86 -15.84 2.99
C GLU A 6 -10.27 -15.00 1.78
N HIS A 7 -10.00 -13.68 1.78
CA HIS A 7 -10.33 -12.80 0.65
C HIS A 7 -9.29 -12.81 -0.49
N LEU A 8 -8.15 -13.49 -0.29
CA LEU A 8 -7.17 -13.70 -1.34
C LEU A 8 -7.53 -14.95 -2.15
N SER A 9 -7.31 -14.88 -3.47
CA SER A 9 -7.29 -16.07 -4.32
C SER A 9 -6.13 -16.99 -3.92
N VAL A 10 -6.19 -18.26 -4.33
CA VAL A 10 -5.11 -19.23 -4.09
C VAL A 10 -3.76 -18.73 -4.64
N ALA A 11 -3.77 -18.10 -5.81
CA ALA A 11 -2.57 -17.53 -6.42
C ALA A 11 -1.99 -16.38 -5.58
N GLU A 12 -2.84 -15.49 -5.07
CA GLU A 12 -2.42 -14.34 -4.26
C GLU A 12 -1.83 -14.79 -2.92
N ARG A 13 -2.45 -15.79 -2.28
CA ARG A 13 -1.92 -16.42 -1.07
C ARG A 13 -0.56 -17.02 -1.30
N SER A 14 -0.42 -17.80 -2.37
CA SER A 14 0.86 -18.42 -2.74
C SER A 14 1.95 -17.37 -2.98
N ARG A 15 1.63 -16.29 -3.72
CA ARG A 15 2.55 -15.18 -3.97
C ARG A 15 3.00 -14.49 -2.69
N LEU A 16 2.08 -14.22 -1.77
CA LEU A 16 2.37 -13.58 -0.48
C LEU A 16 3.24 -14.49 0.40
N GLN A 17 2.88 -15.77 0.48
CA GLN A 17 3.61 -16.76 1.29
C GLN A 17 5.04 -16.96 0.78
N ARG A 18 5.25 -17.00 -0.54
CA ARG A 18 6.59 -17.00 -1.15
C ARG A 18 7.41 -15.79 -0.76
N GLY A 19 6.83 -14.59 -0.80
CA GLY A 19 7.52 -13.36 -0.39
C GLY A 19 7.92 -13.39 1.08
N ILE A 20 7.05 -13.89 1.96
CA ILE A 20 7.34 -14.01 3.40
C ILE A 20 8.49 -15.00 3.67
N GLN A 21 8.49 -16.14 2.97
CA GLN A 21 9.51 -17.18 3.11
C GLN A 21 10.88 -16.74 2.56
N ASN A 22 10.91 -16.04 1.43
CA ASN A 22 12.16 -15.63 0.77
C ASN A 22 12.82 -14.41 1.41
N SER A 23 12.04 -13.45 1.94
CA SER A 23 12.55 -12.13 2.34
C SER A 23 12.56 -11.90 3.85
N ASN A 24 12.83 -12.97 4.60
CA ASN A 24 12.95 -12.96 6.06
C ASN A 24 11.75 -12.25 6.76
N SER A 25 10.53 -12.48 6.24
CA SER A 25 9.24 -11.87 6.61
C SER A 25 9.10 -10.34 6.50
N ARG A 26 10.18 -9.56 6.63
CA ARG A 26 10.13 -8.09 6.69
C ARG A 26 10.13 -7.42 5.31
N GLY A 27 10.67 -8.09 4.28
CA GLY A 27 10.79 -7.52 2.94
C GLY A 27 9.56 -7.70 2.03
N ALA A 28 8.68 -8.67 2.34
CA ALA A 28 7.60 -9.06 1.44
C ALA A 28 6.64 -7.91 1.08
N LEU A 29 6.30 -7.05 2.05
CA LEU A 29 5.43 -5.90 1.80
C LEU A 29 6.13 -4.79 1.01
N VAL A 30 7.44 -4.61 1.23
CA VAL A 30 8.24 -3.62 0.50
C VAL A 30 8.34 -4.03 -0.95
N GLU A 31 8.64 -5.29 -1.23
CA GLU A 31 8.66 -5.83 -2.59
C GLU A 31 7.33 -5.62 -3.33
N LEU A 32 6.20 -5.87 -2.66
CA LEU A 32 4.88 -5.67 -3.27
C LEU A 32 4.58 -4.20 -3.56
N CYS A 33 4.96 -3.27 -2.67
CA CYS A 33 4.65 -1.85 -2.86
C CYS A 33 5.59 -1.15 -3.86
N THR A 34 6.77 -1.71 -4.11
CA THR A 34 7.72 -1.22 -5.13
C THR A 34 7.68 -2.01 -6.43
N SER A 35 6.75 -2.97 -6.58
CA SER A 35 6.67 -3.81 -7.77
C SER A 35 5.95 -3.08 -8.91
N ASP A 36 6.60 -3.04 -10.07
CA ASP A 36 5.99 -2.58 -11.33
C ASP A 36 5.08 -3.64 -11.97
N VAL A 37 4.96 -4.83 -11.35
CA VAL A 37 4.11 -5.91 -11.84
C VAL A 37 2.67 -5.66 -11.40
N SER A 38 1.75 -5.46 -12.36
CA SER A 38 0.34 -5.15 -12.09
C SER A 38 -0.34 -6.11 -11.12
N TYR A 39 0.06 -7.39 -11.13
CA TYR A 39 -0.42 -8.41 -10.21
C TYR A 39 -0.03 -8.13 -8.76
N ASP A 40 1.24 -7.79 -8.52
CA ASP A 40 1.75 -7.43 -7.19
C ASP A 40 1.13 -6.11 -6.72
N THR A 41 0.93 -5.14 -7.62
CA THR A 41 0.22 -3.89 -7.31
C THR A 41 -1.22 -4.15 -6.85
N THR A 42 -1.92 -5.05 -7.53
CA THR A 42 -3.29 -5.45 -7.16
C THR A 42 -3.33 -6.11 -5.78
N LEU A 43 -2.38 -7.01 -5.51
CA LEU A 43 -2.23 -7.67 -4.22
C LEU A 43 -1.87 -6.66 -3.11
N TRP A 44 -0.97 -5.71 -3.39
CA TRP A 44 -0.64 -4.61 -2.50
C TRP A 44 -1.87 -3.78 -2.12
N PHE A 45 -2.73 -3.44 -3.08
CA PHE A 45 -3.96 -2.70 -2.78
C PHE A 45 -4.93 -3.44 -1.86
N LYS A 46 -4.92 -4.78 -1.87
CA LYS A 46 -5.69 -5.58 -0.91
C LYS A 46 -5.07 -5.58 0.49
N LEU A 47 -3.73 -5.56 0.58
CA LEU A 47 -3.00 -5.61 1.85
C LEU A 47 -2.86 -4.24 2.54
N PHE A 48 -2.74 -3.17 1.75
CA PHE A 48 -2.47 -1.83 2.21
C PHE A 48 -3.45 -1.30 3.27
N PRO A 49 -4.79 -1.48 3.15
CA PRO A 49 -5.73 -1.04 4.18
C PRO A 49 -5.43 -1.64 5.56
N ASN A 50 -5.03 -2.91 5.59
CA ASN A 50 -4.68 -3.59 6.83
C ASN A 50 -3.35 -3.08 7.41
N LEU A 51 -2.38 -2.71 6.56
CA LEU A 51 -1.16 -2.04 7.00
C LEU A 51 -1.47 -0.69 7.67
N ILE A 52 -2.31 0.13 7.04
CA ILE A 52 -2.72 1.44 7.59
C ILE A 52 -3.47 1.26 8.92
N ARG A 53 -4.37 0.27 9.02
CA ARG A 53 -5.05 -0.06 10.28
C ARG A 53 -4.05 -0.38 11.39
N ILE A 54 -3.06 -1.23 11.12
CA ILE A 54 -2.00 -1.57 12.08
C ILE A 54 -1.18 -0.32 12.45
N ALA A 55 -0.82 0.51 11.47
CA ALA A 55 -0.09 1.75 11.72
C ALA A 55 -0.88 2.71 12.62
N TYR A 56 -2.20 2.80 12.42
CA TYR A 56 -3.07 3.61 13.27
C TYR A 56 -3.18 3.05 14.69
N GLU A 57 -3.27 1.73 14.85
CA GLU A 57 -3.29 1.06 16.16
C GLU A 57 -1.97 1.19 16.93
N LYS A 58 -0.83 1.12 16.22
CA LYS A 58 0.50 1.14 16.83
C LYS A 58 1.08 2.54 16.99
N CYS A 59 0.79 3.43 16.06
CA CYS A 59 1.39 4.77 15.94
C CYS A 59 0.31 5.85 15.66
N PRO A 60 -0.75 5.97 16.49
CA PRO A 60 -1.91 6.81 16.19
C PRO A 60 -1.54 8.27 15.94
N PHE A 61 -0.70 8.86 16.80
CA PHE A 61 -0.28 10.27 16.66
C PHE A 61 0.52 10.51 15.38
N THR A 62 1.47 9.62 15.05
CA THR A 62 2.26 9.71 13.81
C THR A 62 1.34 9.65 12.59
N VAL A 63 0.35 8.76 12.60
CA VAL A 63 -0.61 8.65 11.50
C VAL A 63 -1.51 9.89 11.42
N THR A 64 -1.97 10.44 12.55
CA THR A 64 -2.77 11.68 12.56
C THR A 64 -2.00 12.86 11.98
N ILE A 65 -0.76 13.09 12.44
CA ILE A 65 0.09 14.17 11.96
C ILE A 65 0.45 13.96 10.48
N GLY A 66 0.85 12.73 10.12
CA GLY A 66 1.19 12.38 8.75
C GLY A 66 0.02 12.58 7.80
N ARG A 67 -1.19 12.18 8.19
CA ARG A 67 -2.41 12.41 7.40
C ARG A 67 -2.63 13.90 7.15
N ASP A 68 -2.54 14.73 8.18
CA ASP A 68 -2.74 16.18 8.03
C ASP A 68 -1.70 16.80 7.08
N LEU A 69 -0.43 16.47 7.27
CA LEU A 69 0.66 16.94 6.40
C LEU A 69 0.48 16.48 4.94
N ILE A 70 0.18 15.19 4.73
CA ILE A 70 0.01 14.61 3.39
C ILE A 70 -1.20 15.22 2.70
N CYS A 71 -2.36 15.32 3.37
CA CYS A 71 -3.56 15.93 2.79
C CYS A 71 -3.32 17.39 2.38
N ASN A 72 -2.65 18.18 3.24
CA ASN A 72 -2.27 19.55 2.90
C ASN A 72 -1.33 19.61 1.69
N ARG A 73 -0.33 18.71 1.63
CA ARG A 73 0.62 18.66 0.50
C ARG A 73 -0.05 18.25 -0.81
N ILE A 74 -0.92 17.25 -0.78
CA ILE A 74 -1.70 16.81 -1.95
C ILE A 74 -2.58 17.95 -2.45
N LEU A 75 -3.25 18.68 -1.57
CA LEU A 75 -4.06 19.84 -1.94
C LEU A 75 -3.23 20.92 -2.65
N GLN A 76 -2.04 21.22 -2.15
CA GLN A 76 -1.11 22.15 -2.80
C GLN A 76 -0.64 21.66 -4.17
N MET A 77 -0.41 20.35 -4.31
CA MET A 77 0.05 19.72 -5.56
C MET A 77 -1.06 19.45 -6.56
N TYR A 78 -2.33 19.54 -6.15
CA TYR A 78 -3.49 19.16 -6.96
C TYR A 78 -3.45 19.75 -8.36
N LYS A 79 -3.22 21.06 -8.49
CA LYS A 79 -3.13 21.73 -9.81
C LYS A 79 -2.08 21.12 -10.73
N GLY A 80 -0.89 20.82 -10.19
CA GLY A 80 0.19 20.22 -10.97
C GLY A 80 -0.14 18.79 -11.40
N ILE A 81 -0.72 18.00 -10.49
CA ILE A 81 -1.18 16.65 -10.79
C ILE A 81 -2.24 16.67 -11.90
N THR A 82 -3.25 17.56 -11.80
CA THR A 82 -4.31 17.68 -12.81
C THR A 82 -3.73 18.00 -14.18
N VAL A 83 -2.87 19.01 -14.29
CA VAL A 83 -2.23 19.40 -15.56
C VAL A 83 -1.42 18.25 -16.17
N LEU A 84 -0.68 17.50 -15.35
CA LEU A 84 0.13 16.37 -15.82
C LEU A 84 -0.71 15.13 -16.17
N SER A 85 -1.88 14.99 -15.55
CA SER A 85 -2.80 13.87 -15.78
C SER A 85 -3.68 14.07 -17.01
N GLU A 86 -3.87 15.31 -17.46
CA GLU A 86 -4.61 15.59 -18.68
C GLU A 86 -3.78 15.15 -19.90
N PRO A 87 -4.37 14.42 -20.85
CA PRO A 87 -3.69 14.08 -22.08
C PRO A 87 -3.41 15.34 -22.89
N SER A 88 -2.20 15.44 -23.46
CA SER A 88 -1.80 16.55 -24.34
C SER A 88 -2.81 16.68 -25.50
N ARG A 89 -3.62 17.75 -25.48
CA ARG A 89 -4.55 18.09 -26.56
C ARG A 89 -3.85 18.84 -27.69
#